data_AF-A0A6V7M059-F1
#
_entry.id   AF-A0A6V7M059-F1
#
_cell.length_a   1.000
_cell.length_b   1.000
_cell.length_c   1.000
_cell.angle_alpha   90.00
_cell.angle_beta   90.00
_cell.angle_gamma   90.00
#
_symmetry.space_group_name_H-M   'P 1'
#
loop_
_entity.id
_entity.type
_entity.pdbx_description
1 polymer ?
#
loop_
_entity_poly.entity_id
_entity_poly.type
_entity_poly.pdbx_seq_one_letter_code
_entity_poly.pdbx_strand_id
1 'polypeptide(L)' 'IEFFQGKPTQYEQCNTMLKIWAEADEDASVENLAYILEGLNFPEAVAVLKP' A
#
# COMPACT_ATOMS: atom_id res chain seq x y z
N ILE A 1 -11.29 8.56 -7.49
CA ILE A 1 -10.46 8.63 -6.25
C ILE A 1 -10.98 9.71 -5.30
N GLU A 2 -12.26 10.12 -5.37
CA GLU A 2 -12.84 11.13 -4.46
C GLU A 2 -12.82 10.69 -2.98
N PHE A 3 -12.85 9.38 -2.72
CA PHE A 3 -12.76 8.79 -1.39
C PHE A 3 -11.51 9.23 -0.59
N PHE A 4 -10.40 9.54 -1.27
CA PHE A 4 -9.15 9.94 -0.60
C PHE A 4 -8.99 11.44 -0.43
N GLN A 5 -9.85 12.25 -1.07
CA GLN A 5 -9.75 13.71 -1.02
C GLN A 5 -10.14 14.30 0.35
N GLY A 6 -10.76 13.51 1.23
CA GLY A 6 -11.08 13.90 2.61
C GLY A 6 -9.93 13.75 3.61
N LYS A 7 -8.73 13.27 3.20
CA LYS A 7 -7.57 13.12 4.09
C LYS A 7 -6.44 14.10 3.74
N PRO A 8 -5.90 14.85 4.73
CA PRO A 8 -5.06 16.02 4.47
C PRO A 8 -3.66 15.71 3.93
N THR A 9 -3.12 14.49 4.14
CA THR A 9 -1.76 14.14 3.69
C THR A 9 -1.70 12.89 2.82
N GLN A 10 -0.67 12.83 1.95
CA GLN A 10 -0.37 11.63 1.15
C GLN A 10 -0.13 10.39 2.03
N TYR A 11 0.51 10.57 3.18
CA TYR A 11 0.71 9.49 4.15
C TYR A 11 -0.62 8.89 4.62
N GLU A 12 -1.57 9.73 5.03
CA GLU A 12 -2.88 9.26 5.49
C GLU A 12 -3.68 8.62 4.36
N GLN A 13 -3.56 9.12 3.13
CA GLN A 13 -4.18 8.53 1.96
C GLN A 13 -3.63 7.13 1.69
N CYS A 14 -2.30 6.96 1.67
CA CYS A 14 -1.65 5.67 1.47
C CYS A 14 -1.99 4.68 2.59
N ASN A 15 -1.94 5.10 3.85
CA ASN A 15 -2.32 4.23 4.99
C ASN A 15 -3.77 3.75 4.87
N THR A 16 -4.68 4.63 4.42
CA THR A 16 -6.09 4.25 4.22
C THR A 16 -6.26 3.28 3.08
N MET A 17 -5.55 3.50 1.98
CA MET A 17 -5.57 2.63 0.82
C MET A 17 -5.10 1.22 1.18
N LEU A 18 -3.97 1.14 1.92
CA LEU A 18 -3.41 -0.14 2.36
C LEU A 18 -4.33 -0.87 3.34
N LYS A 19 -5.01 -0.15 4.25
CA LYS A 19 -6.01 -0.76 5.14
C LYS A 19 -7.19 -1.36 4.38
N ILE A 20 -7.75 -0.60 3.44
CA ILE A 20 -8.87 -1.07 2.62
C ILE A 20 -8.45 -2.29 1.80
N TRP A 21 -7.26 -2.23 1.18
CA TRP A 21 -6.72 -3.35 0.43
C TRP A 21 -6.56 -4.59 1.33
N ALA A 22 -5.97 -4.44 2.52
CA ALA A 22 -5.76 -5.54 3.45
C ALA A 22 -7.06 -6.16 3.99
N GLU A 23 -8.15 -5.39 4.06
CA GLU A 23 -9.47 -5.89 4.47
C GLU A 23 -10.25 -6.53 3.31
N ALA A 24 -10.01 -6.09 2.07
CA ALA A 24 -10.77 -6.51 0.90
C ALA A 24 -10.14 -7.68 0.12
N ASP A 25 -8.83 -7.90 0.26
CA ASP A 25 -8.07 -8.91 -0.46
C ASP A 25 -7.68 -10.05 0.51
N GLU A 26 -8.24 -11.24 0.30
CA GLU A 26 -8.00 -12.42 1.15
C GLU A 26 -6.54 -12.87 1.14
N ASP A 27 -5.81 -12.55 0.07
CA ASP A 27 -4.39 -12.86 -0.10
C ASP A 27 -3.49 -11.70 0.36
N ALA A 28 -4.04 -10.66 0.99
CA ALA A 28 -3.26 -9.53 1.49
C ALA A 28 -2.20 -9.98 2.50
N SER A 29 -0.94 -9.84 2.12
CA SER A 29 0.24 -10.19 2.91
C SER A 29 1.37 -9.21 2.62
N VAL A 30 2.39 -9.20 3.49
CA VAL A 30 3.58 -8.36 3.30
C VAL A 30 4.34 -8.78 2.04
N GLU A 31 4.36 -10.08 1.75
CA GLU A 31 4.99 -10.69 0.58
C GLU A 31 4.28 -10.24 -0.72
N ASN A 32 2.95 -10.30 -0.75
CA ASN A 32 2.17 -9.85 -1.91
C ASN A 32 2.24 -8.32 -2.07
N LEU A 33 2.25 -7.55 -0.98
CA LEU A 33 2.47 -6.10 -1.04
C LEU A 33 3.84 -5.78 -1.64
N ALA A 34 4.89 -6.48 -1.22
CA ALA A 34 6.22 -6.28 -1.77
C ALA A 34 6.31 -6.65 -3.25
N TYR A 35 5.67 -7.75 -3.69
CA TYR A 35 5.58 -8.11 -5.11
C TYR A 35 4.87 -7.03 -5.95
N ILE A 36 3.77 -6.48 -5.44
CA ILE A 36 3.06 -5.37 -6.09
C ILE A 36 3.97 -4.13 -6.19
N LEU A 37 4.66 -3.77 -5.11
CA LEU A 37 5.57 -2.63 -5.08
C LEU A 37 6.79 -2.81 -5.99
N GLU A 38 7.29 -4.05 -6.15
CA GLU A 38 8.30 -4.40 -7.14
C GLU A 38 7.80 -4.15 -8.57
N GLY A 39 6.60 -4.64 -8.90
CA GLY A 39 5.98 -4.41 -10.22
C GLY A 39 5.68 -2.94 -10.52
N LEU A 40 5.49 -2.12 -9.48
CA LEU A 40 5.25 -0.68 -9.59
C LEU A 40 6.54 0.17 -9.55
N ASN A 41 7.72 -0.46 -9.44
CA ASN A 41 9.03 0.20 -9.34
C ASN A 41 9.17 1.13 -8.12
N PHE A 42 8.78 0.67 -6.93
CA PHE A 42 9.04 1.35 -5.64
C PHE A 42 10.12 0.64 -4.81
N PRO A 43 11.40 0.62 -5.24
CA PRO A 43 12.45 -0.17 -4.61
C PRO A 43 12.72 0.25 -3.16
N GLU A 44 12.56 1.52 -2.81
CA GLU A 44 12.72 2.02 -1.44
C GLU A 44 11.65 1.46 -0.51
N ALA A 45 10.41 1.34 -0.99
CA ALA A 45 9.31 0.76 -0.21
C ALA A 45 9.48 -0.76 -0.08
N VAL A 46 9.96 -1.43 -1.12
CA VAL A 46 10.27 -2.87 -1.08
C VAL A 46 11.36 -3.17 -0.05
N ALA A 47 12.41 -2.35 0.02
CA ALA A 47 13.49 -2.51 0.99
C ALA A 47 13.03 -2.38 2.45
N VAL A 48 11.93 -1.66 2.73
CA VAL A 48 11.33 -1.59 4.07
C VAL A 48 10.61 -2.90 4.44
N LEU A 49 10.00 -3.57 3.46
CA LEU A 49 9.22 -4.79 3.68
C LEU A 49 10.08 -6.06 3.66
N LYS A 50 11.20 -6.04 2.92
CA LYS A 50 12.15 -7.14 2.76
C LYS A 50 13.55 -6.72 3.26
N PRO A 51 13.77 -6.64 4.59
CA PRO A 51 15.08 -6.29 5.15
C PRO A 51 16.14 -7.36 4.87
#